data_AF-A0A4S4KXL9-F1
#
_entry.id   AF-A0A4S4KXL9-F1
#
_cell.length_a   1.000
_cell.length_b   1.000
_cell.length_c   1.000
_cell.angle_alpha   90.00
_cell.angle_beta   90.00
_cell.angle_gamma   90.00
#
_symmetry.space_group_name_H-M   'P 1'
#
loop_
_entity.id
_entity.type
_entity.pdbx_description
1 polymer ?
#
loop_
_entity_poly.entity_id
_entity_poly.type
_entity_poly.pdbx_seq_one_letter_code
_entity_poly.pdbx_strand_id
1 'polypeptide(L)'
;MCSTDSRKGYSKAEDYIADPDSRAQCLAMEQNVKEFGLTYFGMKDRRQGIVHIVGPEQGFTLPGITCVCGDSHTSTHGAFGALAFGIGSSEVEHVLATQTLLQKKSKNMRITVEGTLLEGAALDVSSNMLDQFSEPSAWRRA
;
A
#
# COMPACT_ATOMS: atom_id res chain seq x y z
N MET A 1 16.20 5.79 8.22
CA MET A 1 16.15 4.67 7.24
C MET A 1 15.65 3.44 7.96
N CYS A 2 14.71 2.68 7.38
CA CYS A 2 14.23 1.43 7.98
C CYS A 2 15.39 0.42 7.97
N SER A 3 15.75 -0.13 9.13
CA SER A 3 16.84 -1.11 9.25
C SER A 3 16.46 -2.41 8.50
N THR A 4 17.39 -2.92 7.69
CA THR A 4 17.33 -4.23 7.04
C THR A 4 17.88 -5.35 7.92
N ASP A 5 18.15 -5.07 9.19
CA ASP A 5 18.68 -6.05 10.13
C ASP A 5 17.66 -7.15 10.41
N SER A 6 18.18 -8.29 10.86
CA SER A 6 17.32 -9.41 11.23
C SER A 6 16.45 -9.02 12.44
N ARG A 7 15.14 -9.14 12.29
CA ARG A 7 14.17 -9.02 13.39
C ARG A 7 14.18 -10.23 14.35
N LYS A 8 14.93 -11.30 14.06
CA LYS A 8 14.99 -12.50 14.91
C LYS A 8 15.45 -12.12 16.32
N GLY A 9 14.68 -12.55 17.32
CA GLY A 9 14.96 -12.28 18.73
C GLY A 9 14.32 -11.00 19.27
N TYR A 10 13.82 -10.12 18.40
CA TYR A 10 13.10 -8.93 18.83
C TYR A 10 11.61 -9.20 19.00
N SER A 11 11.05 -8.52 19.99
CA SER A 11 9.73 -8.79 20.53
C SER A 11 8.86 -7.54 20.59
N LYS A 12 9.48 -6.36 20.51
CA LYS A 12 8.88 -5.03 20.54
C LYS A 12 9.58 -4.12 19.54
N ALA A 13 8.83 -3.18 18.95
CA ALA A 13 9.39 -2.21 18.01
C ALA A 13 10.42 -1.29 18.67
N GLU A 14 10.20 -0.94 19.94
CA GLU A 14 11.11 -0.13 20.77
C GLU A 14 12.54 -0.66 20.80
N ASP A 15 12.68 -1.98 20.93
CA ASP A 15 13.97 -2.67 21.08
C ASP A 15 14.69 -2.81 19.73
N TYR A 16 13.95 -2.83 18.62
CA TYR A 16 14.48 -3.07 17.28
C TYR A 16 14.84 -1.77 16.54
N ILE A 17 14.07 -0.71 16.73
CA ILE A 17 14.25 0.55 15.99
C ILE A 17 15.30 1.40 16.71
N ALA A 18 16.51 1.44 16.16
CA ALA A 18 17.62 2.22 16.71
C ALA A 18 17.43 3.74 16.54
N ASP A 19 16.85 4.17 15.43
CA ASP A 19 16.62 5.58 15.11
C ASP A 19 15.53 6.18 16.04
N PRO A 20 15.86 7.22 16.83
CA PRO A 20 14.96 7.71 17.87
C PRO A 20 13.66 8.29 17.31
N ASP A 21 13.72 8.99 16.16
CA ASP A 21 12.54 9.60 15.54
C ASP A 21 11.61 8.53 14.96
N SER A 22 12.16 7.56 14.23
CA SER A 22 11.39 6.43 13.71
C SER A 22 10.76 5.61 14.83
N ARG A 23 11.49 5.40 15.94
CA ARG A 23 10.99 4.69 17.11
C ARG A 23 9.83 5.45 17.76
N ALA A 24 9.98 6.75 17.97
CA ALA A 24 8.92 7.58 18.53
C ALA A 24 7.64 7.53 17.69
N GLN A 25 7.77 7.58 16.36
CA GLN A 25 6.64 7.46 15.44
C GLN A 25 5.94 6.10 15.54
N CYS A 26 6.69 5.00 15.55
CA CYS A 26 6.10 3.65 15.68
C CYS A 26 5.41 3.45 17.03
N LEU A 27 6.00 3.95 18.14
CA LEU A 27 5.39 3.86 19.47
C LEU A 27 4.13 4.70 19.59
N ALA A 28 4.13 5.91 19.03
CA ALA A 28 2.92 6.74 18.98
C ALA A 28 1.81 6.05 18.19
N MET A 29 2.14 5.42 17.05
CA MET A 29 1.19 4.63 16.27
C MET A 29 0.64 3.44 17.07
N GLU A 30 1.50 2.65 17.74
CA GLU A 30 1.09 1.52 18.58
C GLU A 30 0.16 1.95 19.73
N GLN A 31 0.42 3.11 20.34
CA GLN A 31 -0.44 3.66 21.38
C GLN A 31 -1.79 4.11 20.80
N ASN A 32 -1.79 4.81 19.67
CA ASN A 32 -3.01 5.30 19.02
C ASN A 32 -3.92 4.13 18.58
N VAL A 33 -3.37 3.10 17.92
CA VAL A 33 -4.18 1.95 17.48
C VAL A 33 -4.83 1.24 18.68
N LYS A 34 -4.13 1.17 19.82
CA LYS A 34 -4.68 0.62 21.05
C LYS A 34 -5.79 1.49 21.64
N GLU A 35 -5.58 2.81 21.67
CA GLU A 35 -6.56 3.77 22.18
C GLU A 35 -7.87 3.77 21.39
N PHE A 36 -7.78 3.71 20.05
CA PHE A 36 -8.94 3.69 19.16
C PHE A 36 -9.48 2.28 18.87
N GLY A 37 -8.92 1.24 19.49
CA GLY A 37 -9.39 -0.14 19.32
C GLY A 37 -9.21 -0.70 17.90
N LEU A 38 -8.21 -0.21 17.16
CA LEU A 38 -7.90 -0.66 15.80
C LEU A 38 -7.13 -1.98 15.81
N THR A 39 -7.38 -2.81 14.81
CA THR A 39 -6.60 -4.04 14.62
C THR A 39 -5.17 -3.68 14.24
N TYR A 40 -4.20 -4.24 14.96
CA TYR A 40 -2.78 -3.99 14.75
C TYR A 40 -1.99 -5.30 14.72
N PHE A 41 -1.21 -5.51 13.66
CA PHE A 41 -0.30 -6.66 13.54
C PHE A 41 1.11 -6.25 13.98
N GLY A 42 1.39 -6.40 15.27
CA GLY A 42 2.68 -6.09 15.85
C GLY A 42 3.78 -7.10 15.48
N MET A 43 5.01 -6.86 15.96
CA MET A 43 6.21 -7.62 15.56
C MET A 43 6.15 -9.15 15.75
N LYS A 44 5.35 -9.65 16.70
CA LYS A 44 5.19 -11.09 16.97
C LYS A 44 4.07 -11.74 16.16
N ASP A 45 3.23 -10.94 15.51
CA ASP A 45 2.12 -11.48 14.74
C ASP A 45 2.66 -12.10 13.43
N ARG A 46 2.31 -13.36 13.17
CA ARG A 46 2.70 -14.05 11.93
C ARG A 46 2.15 -13.35 10.67
N ARG A 47 1.08 -12.58 10.81
CA ARG A 47 0.45 -11.81 9.73
C ARG A 47 1.15 -10.48 9.46
N GLN A 48 2.12 -10.08 10.29
CA GLN A 48 2.89 -8.86 10.07
C GLN A 48 3.72 -9.01 8.79
N GLY A 49 3.65 -8.01 7.91
CA GLY A 49 4.35 -8.03 6.63
C GLY A 49 4.31 -6.67 5.93
N ILE A 50 4.63 -6.66 4.63
CA ILE A 50 4.51 -5.47 3.78
C ILE A 50 3.03 -5.18 3.57
N VAL A 51 2.60 -3.93 3.75
CA VAL A 51 1.18 -3.55 3.79
C VAL A 51 0.37 -4.05 2.59
N HIS A 52 0.92 -3.97 1.37
CA HIS A 52 0.24 -4.39 0.14
C HIS A 52 0.24 -5.92 -0.10
N ILE A 53 1.02 -6.68 0.68
CA ILE A 53 0.95 -8.15 0.73
C ILE A 53 -0.08 -8.59 1.77
N VAL A 54 -0.03 -7.96 2.95
CA VAL A 54 -0.94 -8.27 4.06
C VAL A 54 -2.39 -7.98 3.70
N GLY A 55 -2.66 -6.89 2.97
CA GLY A 55 -4.02 -6.51 2.58
C GLY A 55 -4.80 -7.65 1.89
N PRO A 56 -4.30 -8.22 0.77
CA PRO A 56 -4.91 -9.37 0.13
C PRO A 56 -4.90 -10.64 1.00
N GLU A 57 -3.78 -10.96 1.66
CA GLU A 57 -3.66 -12.17 2.49
C GLU A 57 -4.67 -12.22 3.64
N GLN A 58 -5.06 -11.07 4.19
CA GLN A 58 -6.02 -10.95 5.28
C GLN A 58 -7.45 -10.65 4.79
N GLY A 59 -7.68 -10.63 3.47
CA GLY A 59 -9.02 -10.43 2.90
C GLY A 59 -9.52 -8.98 2.94
N PHE A 60 -8.64 -8.00 3.19
CA PHE A 60 -9.00 -6.58 3.09
C PHE A 60 -9.07 -6.10 1.63
N THR A 61 -8.46 -6.84 0.71
CA THR A 61 -8.48 -6.53 -0.73
C THR A 61 -9.43 -7.46 -1.45
N LEU A 62 -10.58 -6.93 -1.86
CA LEU A 62 -11.63 -7.68 -2.55
C LEU A 62 -12.07 -6.94 -3.82
N PRO A 63 -12.58 -7.64 -4.84
CA PRO A 63 -13.13 -7.00 -6.02
C PRO A 63 -14.25 -6.01 -5.67
N GLY A 64 -14.24 -4.83 -6.29
CA GLY A 64 -15.30 -3.82 -6.17
C GLY A 64 -15.23 -2.92 -4.94
N ILE A 65 -14.25 -3.10 -4.05
CA ILE A 65 -14.06 -2.18 -2.91
C ILE A 65 -13.31 -0.92 -3.33
N THR A 66 -13.44 0.13 -2.53
CA THR A 66 -12.51 1.27 -2.51
C THR A 66 -11.51 1.05 -1.38
N CYS A 67 -10.22 1.07 -1.69
CA CYS A 67 -9.14 0.85 -0.71
C CYS A 67 -8.17 2.03 -0.73
N VAL A 68 -7.95 2.67 0.42
CA VAL A 68 -7.00 3.78 0.56
C VAL A 68 -6.04 3.50 1.71
N CYS A 69 -4.79 3.90 1.54
CA CYS A 69 -3.75 3.76 2.55
C CYS A 69 -2.78 4.95 2.44
N GLY A 70 -2.09 5.27 3.55
CA GLY A 70 -1.04 6.28 3.60
C GLY A 70 0.26 5.89 2.86
N ASP A 71 0.18 5.01 1.86
CA ASP A 71 1.30 4.52 1.04
C ASP A 71 1.02 4.78 -0.45
N SER A 72 2.05 5.21 -1.20
CA SER A 72 1.93 5.54 -2.61
C SER A 72 1.65 4.34 -3.52
N HIS A 73 1.98 3.11 -3.09
CA HIS A 73 1.83 1.88 -3.87
C HIS A 73 0.50 1.16 -3.62
N THR A 74 -0.44 1.81 -2.95
CA THR A 74 -1.80 1.28 -2.74
C THR A 74 -2.50 0.86 -4.04
N SER A 75 -2.06 1.39 -5.20
CA SER A 75 -2.51 0.94 -6.53
C SER A 75 -2.28 -0.56 -6.80
N THR A 76 -1.36 -1.23 -6.08
CA THR A 76 -1.15 -2.69 -6.17
C THR A 76 -2.44 -3.48 -5.94
N HIS A 77 -3.33 -3.01 -5.06
CA HIS A 77 -4.61 -3.66 -4.79
C HIS A 77 -5.57 -3.65 -5.99
N GLY A 78 -5.32 -2.79 -6.99
CA GLY A 78 -6.06 -2.76 -8.26
C GLY A 78 -5.97 -4.06 -9.06
N ALA A 79 -4.92 -4.86 -8.85
CA ALA A 79 -4.78 -6.20 -9.46
C ALA A 79 -5.93 -7.14 -9.09
N PHE A 80 -6.64 -6.88 -7.97
CA PHE A 80 -7.79 -7.63 -7.51
C PHE A 80 -9.15 -7.01 -7.91
N GLY A 81 -9.14 -5.99 -8.79
CA GLY A 81 -10.36 -5.28 -9.18
C GLY A 81 -10.89 -4.31 -8.12
N ALA A 82 -10.05 -3.84 -7.21
CA ALA A 82 -10.37 -2.77 -6.27
C ALA A 82 -10.04 -1.39 -6.86
N LEU A 83 -10.82 -0.37 -6.48
CA LEU A 83 -10.43 1.03 -6.71
C LEU A 83 -9.49 1.45 -5.60
N ALA A 84 -8.17 1.43 -5.87
CA ALA A 84 -7.17 1.59 -4.83
C ALA A 84 -6.11 2.65 -5.14
N PHE A 85 -5.85 3.55 -4.19
CA PHE A 85 -4.93 4.67 -4.35
C PHE A 85 -4.38 5.18 -3.00
N GLY A 86 -3.17 5.73 -3.04
CA GLY A 86 -2.51 6.31 -1.87
C GLY A 86 -3.09 7.67 -1.52
N ILE A 87 -3.13 7.99 -0.23
CA ILE A 87 -3.66 9.26 0.29
C ILE A 87 -2.71 9.87 1.33
N GLY A 88 -2.79 11.19 1.54
CA GLY A 88 -1.98 11.90 2.53
C GLY A 88 -2.43 11.64 3.98
N SER A 89 -1.59 12.00 4.95
CA SER A 89 -1.90 11.82 6.39
C SER A 89 -3.21 12.51 6.81
N SER A 90 -3.46 13.73 6.35
CA SER A 90 -4.72 14.45 6.63
C SER A 90 -5.94 13.77 6.00
N GLU A 91 -5.77 13.12 4.84
CA GLU A 91 -6.84 12.35 4.22
C GLU A 91 -7.09 11.04 4.96
N VAL A 92 -6.03 10.38 5.47
CA VAL A 92 -6.17 9.18 6.32
C VAL A 92 -6.99 9.51 7.56
N GLU A 93 -6.68 10.61 8.25
CA GLU A 93 -7.46 11.09 9.39
C GLU A 93 -8.94 11.29 9.01
N HIS A 94 -9.19 11.97 7.88
CA HIS A 94 -10.54 12.21 7.40
C HIS A 94 -11.31 10.91 7.08
N VAL A 95 -10.65 9.94 6.44
CA VAL A 95 -11.25 8.64 6.14
C VAL A 95 -11.53 7.86 7.41
N LEU A 96 -10.61 7.85 8.39
CA LEU A 96 -10.87 7.21 9.69
C LEU A 96 -12.06 7.85 10.42
N ALA A 97 -12.24 9.16 10.32
CA ALA A 97 -13.34 9.87 10.96
C ALA A 97 -14.69 9.71 10.24
N THR A 98 -14.71 9.65 8.90
CA THR A 98 -15.95 9.80 8.11
C THR A 98 -16.28 8.62 7.21
N GLN A 99 -15.30 7.76 6.93
CA GLN A 99 -15.37 6.72 5.89
C GLN A 99 -15.69 7.28 4.50
N THR A 100 -15.36 8.56 4.27
CA THR A 100 -15.55 9.25 2.99
C THR A 100 -14.28 9.96 2.57
N LEU A 101 -14.16 10.24 1.27
CA LEU A 101 -13.09 11.04 0.73
C LEU A 101 -13.57 11.79 -0.51
N LEU A 102 -13.34 13.10 -0.55
CA LEU A 102 -13.63 13.89 -1.74
C LEU A 102 -12.56 13.60 -2.80
N GLN A 103 -12.95 12.98 -3.90
CA GLN A 103 -12.04 12.66 -5.00
C GLN A 103 -12.61 13.13 -6.33
N LYS A 104 -11.73 13.64 -7.18
CA LYS A 104 -12.07 13.89 -8.58
C LYS A 104 -12.01 12.56 -9.31
N LYS A 105 -13.04 12.28 -10.12
CA LYS A 105 -13.05 11.08 -10.96
C LYS A 105 -11.84 11.09 -11.91
N SER A 106 -10.97 10.09 -11.78
CA SER A 106 -9.86 9.85 -12.68
C SER A 106 -10.34 9.48 -14.08
N LYS A 107 -9.55 9.82 -15.09
CA LYS A 107 -9.74 9.30 -16.44
C LYS A 107 -9.39 7.82 -16.49
N ASN A 108 -10.03 7.10 -17.40
CA ASN A 108 -9.74 5.69 -17.61
C ASN A 108 -8.83 5.54 -18.82
N MET A 109 -7.77 4.74 -18.67
CA MET A 109 -6.96 4.25 -19.78
C MET A 109 -7.13 2.74 -19.85
N ARG A 110 -7.40 2.22 -21.05
CA ARG A 110 -7.39 0.78 -21.31
C ARG A 110 -6.07 0.41 -21.96
N ILE A 111 -5.38 -0.56 -21.36
CA ILE A 111 -4.23 -1.24 -21.95
C ILE A 111 -4.65 -2.68 -22.22
N THR A 112 -4.53 -3.11 -23.48
CA THR A 112 -4.77 -4.51 -23.89
C THR A 112 -3.42 -5.15 -24.15
N VAL A 113 -3.13 -6.26 -23.47
CA VAL A 113 -1.92 -7.07 -23.68
C VAL A 113 -2.33 -8.36 -24.38
N GLU A 114 -1.77 -8.61 -25.55
CA GLU A 114 -2.04 -9.80 -26.36
C GLU A 114 -0.76 -10.63 -26.54
N GLY A 115 -0.92 -11.95 -26.74
CA GLY A 115 0.20 -12.89 -26.91
C GLY A 115 0.39 -13.84 -25.72
N THR A 116 1.46 -14.64 -25.78
CA THR A 116 1.82 -15.59 -24.71
C THR A 116 3.00 -15.04 -23.92
N LEU A 117 2.87 -14.97 -22.60
CA LEU A 117 3.95 -14.53 -21.72
C LEU A 117 4.93 -15.68 -21.48
N LEU A 118 6.22 -15.41 -21.63
CA LEU A 118 7.27 -16.34 -21.21
C LEU A 118 7.38 -16.34 -19.67
N GLU A 119 7.78 -17.47 -19.10
CA GLU A 119 7.97 -17.58 -17.65
C GLU A 119 8.96 -16.52 -17.15
N GLY A 120 8.59 -15.78 -16.10
CA GLY A 120 9.38 -14.70 -15.52
C GLY A 120 9.24 -13.33 -16.19
N ALA A 121 8.61 -13.22 -17.36
CA ALA A 121 8.57 -11.97 -18.13
C ALA A 121 7.50 -10.94 -17.67
N ALA A 122 6.80 -11.19 -16.56
CA ALA A 122 5.74 -10.30 -16.08
C ALA A 122 6.27 -8.89 -15.71
N LEU A 123 7.44 -8.83 -15.08
CA LEU A 123 8.09 -7.56 -14.75
C LEU A 123 8.49 -6.79 -16.02
N ASP A 124 8.93 -7.50 -17.06
CA ASP A 124 9.31 -6.90 -18.34
C ASP A 124 8.12 -6.25 -19.04
N VAL A 125 6.93 -6.85 -18.95
CA VAL A 125 5.69 -6.25 -19.48
C VAL A 125 5.40 -4.94 -18.75
N SER A 126 5.46 -4.93 -17.42
CA SER A 126 5.23 -3.70 -16.64
C SER A 126 6.26 -2.61 -16.94
N SER A 127 7.55 -2.98 -17.08
CA SER A 127 8.61 -2.02 -17.43
C SER A 127 8.40 -1.43 -18.83
N ASN A 128 8.09 -2.27 -19.82
CA ASN A 128 7.82 -1.82 -21.18
C ASN A 128 6.60 -0.88 -21.26
N MET A 129 5.57 -1.12 -20.44
CA MET A 129 4.44 -0.21 -20.33
C MET A 129 4.87 1.16 -19.77
N LEU A 130 5.70 1.17 -18.71
CA LEU A 130 6.20 2.42 -18.15
C LEU A 130 6.97 3.22 -19.20
N ASP A 131 7.79 2.57 -20.02
CA ASP A 131 8.52 3.24 -21.09
C ASP A 131 7.57 3.86 -22.12
N GLN A 132 6.55 3.10 -22.55
CA GLN A 132 5.57 3.56 -23.54
C GLN A 132 4.68 4.71 -23.05
N PHE A 133 4.37 4.75 -21.75
CA PHE A 133 3.43 5.71 -21.16
C PHE A 133 4.09 6.77 -20.26
N SER A 134 5.42 6.80 -20.21
CA SER A 134 6.21 7.78 -19.44
C SER A 134 5.91 9.23 -19.85
N GLU A 135 5.62 9.45 -21.13
CA GLU A 135 5.37 10.77 -21.69
C GLU A 135 3.90 11.22 -21.55
N PRO A 136 3.63 12.45 -21.07
CA PRO A 136 2.27 12.96 -20.92
C PRO A 136 1.44 12.97 -22.21
N SER A 137 2.09 13.06 -23.37
CA SER A 137 1.42 13.02 -24.68
C SER A 137 0.79 11.66 -24.99
N ALA A 138 1.33 10.57 -24.39
CA ALA A 138 0.86 9.20 -24.61
C ALA A 138 -0.55 8.97 -24.07
N TRP A 139 -0.95 9.70 -23.01
CA TRP A 139 -2.20 9.46 -22.31
C TRP A 139 -3.18 10.63 -22.27
N ARG A 140 -2.77 11.83 -22.72
CA ARG A 140 -3.67 13.01 -22.80
C ARG A 140 -4.87 12.83 -23.74
N ARG A 141 -4.81 11.87 -24.67
CA ARG A 141 -5.88 11.56 -25.63
C ARG A 141 -6.90 10.52 -25.15
N ALA A 142 -6.69 9.93 -23.97
CA ALA A 142 -7.65 9.05 -23.29
C ALA A 142 -8.68 9.86 -22.46
#